data_AF-A0A1X7APA1-F1
#
_entry.id   AF-A0A1X7APA1-F1
#
_cell.length_a   1.000
_cell.length_b   1.000
_cell.length_c   1.000
_cell.angle_alpha   90.00
_cell.angle_beta   90.00
_cell.angle_gamma   90.00
#
_symmetry.space_group_name_H-M   'P 1'
#
loop_
_entity.id
_entity.type
_entity.pdbx_description
1 polymer ?
#
loop_
_entity_poly.entity_id
_entity_poly.type
_entity_poly.pdbx_seq_one_letter_code
_entity_poly.pdbx_strand_id
1 'polypeptide(L)'
;MQQITNFFSYLIGYKQQPNAAPSAQPFTAELAPKQTSDTSLTERNLSSLGVSPNKERADRIWRDQIFDPMTRIPLTEQPLLTHTDVAYHSLRCTFHLQQGCINLGSFRLPVLYPAHALPMKNCDLPRDLKITLAERPRPLTKDLFLELLHCRADALVILENDSDYFRELYEHEVIIRGKSYTFSNPDILEEKGIETTSLEIKEKDTGRLVKNIPVLFVHDWTDMKDYHDFAELVSQTKELEKKSRRDKSVVIHCNAGVGRSGVLAAAIALDLLFDAGKINTRAELEQSLIRLTEQGKQERGPGFIMRQCQFEMLYEYGMSKLEEPTPSASKRKCRDGGKAEATASPTQSPIRTRKRRLQ
;
A
#
# COMPACT_ATOMS: atom_id res chain seq x y z
N MET A 1 -22.32 2.56 -45.00
CA MET A 1 -23.62 2.97 -44.42
C MET A 1 -24.54 1.77 -44.55
N GLN A 2 -25.25 1.41 -43.47
CA GLN A 2 -26.05 0.17 -43.24
C GLN A 2 -25.25 -1.07 -42.84
N GLN A 3 -25.25 -1.37 -41.53
CA GLN A 3 -25.66 -2.65 -40.93
C GLN A 3 -25.46 -2.58 -39.41
N ILE A 4 -26.48 -2.11 -38.67
CA ILE A 4 -26.65 -2.39 -37.24
C ILE A 4 -28.16 -2.43 -36.97
N THR A 5 -28.74 -3.63 -36.97
CA THR A 5 -29.99 -3.96 -36.29
C THR A 5 -30.07 -5.48 -36.24
N ASN A 6 -29.83 -6.06 -35.06
CA ASN A 6 -30.44 -7.31 -34.56
C ASN A 6 -29.70 -7.75 -33.29
N PHE A 7 -30.06 -7.19 -32.14
CA PHE A 7 -29.65 -7.75 -30.83
C PHE A 7 -30.62 -7.37 -29.70
N PHE A 8 -31.93 -7.50 -29.94
CA PHE A 8 -32.94 -7.40 -28.88
C PHE A 8 -34.07 -8.37 -29.17
N SER A 9 -33.97 -9.59 -28.65
CA SER A 9 -35.09 -10.53 -28.42
C SER A 9 -34.58 -11.77 -27.68
N TYR A 10 -34.13 -11.64 -26.44
CA TYR A 10 -34.04 -12.75 -25.50
C TYR A 10 -33.89 -12.16 -24.09
N LEU A 11 -35.00 -11.99 -23.37
CA LEU A 11 -35.08 -11.85 -21.90
C LEU A 11 -36.52 -11.52 -21.49
N ILE A 12 -37.41 -12.52 -21.53
CA ILE A 12 -38.63 -12.50 -20.72
C ILE A 12 -38.83 -13.91 -20.15
N GLY A 13 -38.74 -14.04 -18.83
CA GLY A 13 -39.18 -15.25 -18.14
C GLY A 13 -38.46 -15.56 -16.84
N TYR A 14 -38.63 -14.74 -15.80
CA TYR A 14 -38.46 -15.23 -14.43
C TYR A 14 -39.66 -14.85 -13.57
N LYS A 15 -40.38 -15.88 -13.12
CA LYS A 15 -41.50 -15.83 -12.18
C LYS A 15 -40.99 -15.45 -10.80
N GLN A 16 -41.59 -14.42 -10.19
CA GLN A 16 -41.41 -14.10 -8.77
C GLN A 16 -42.11 -15.16 -7.90
N GLN A 17 -41.40 -15.69 -6.90
CA GLN A 17 -42.01 -16.39 -5.76
C GLN A 17 -42.26 -15.38 -4.62
N PRO A 18 -43.37 -15.52 -3.85
CA PRO A 18 -43.67 -14.63 -2.75
C PRO A 18 -42.85 -14.98 -1.50
N ASN A 19 -42.13 -14.00 -0.96
CA ASN A 19 -41.48 -14.08 0.34
C ASN A 19 -42.50 -13.90 1.48
N ALA A 20 -42.52 -14.86 2.39
CA ALA A 20 -43.25 -14.77 3.66
C ALA A 20 -42.49 -13.85 4.64
N ALA A 21 -43.24 -13.00 5.35
CA ALA A 21 -42.72 -12.09 6.37
C ALA A 21 -42.38 -12.84 7.67
N PRO A 22 -41.26 -12.52 8.35
CA PRO A 22 -40.98 -13.06 9.68
C PRO A 22 -41.71 -12.26 10.77
N SER A 23 -42.27 -12.99 11.74
CA SER A 23 -42.99 -12.47 12.91
C SER A 23 -42.07 -11.78 13.91
N ALA A 24 -42.44 -10.58 14.34
CA ALA A 24 -41.79 -9.86 15.42
C ALA A 24 -42.12 -10.49 16.79
N GLN A 25 -41.08 -10.68 17.63
CA GLN A 25 -41.23 -10.90 19.07
C GLN A 25 -40.76 -9.65 19.84
N PRO A 26 -41.41 -9.28 20.96
CA PRO A 26 -41.08 -8.08 21.71
C PRO A 26 -39.87 -8.32 22.63
N PHE A 27 -38.90 -7.40 22.57
CA PHE A 27 -37.79 -7.34 23.53
C PHE A 27 -38.21 -6.49 24.74
N THR A 28 -38.15 -7.08 25.92
CA THR A 28 -38.31 -6.41 27.21
C THR A 28 -37.05 -5.61 27.56
N ALA A 29 -37.26 -4.38 28.02
CA ALA A 29 -36.25 -3.55 28.66
C ALA A 29 -35.84 -4.14 30.02
N GLU A 30 -34.57 -3.93 30.43
CA GLU A 30 -34.20 -3.24 31.68
C GLU A 30 -32.70 -3.43 32.02
N LEU A 31 -32.07 -2.33 32.45
CA LEU A 31 -31.01 -2.16 33.46
C LEU A 31 -29.86 -1.25 33.00
N ALA A 32 -29.87 -0.04 33.55
CA ALA A 32 -28.80 0.94 33.46
C ALA A 32 -27.57 0.51 34.28
N PRO A 33 -26.33 0.74 33.79
CA PRO A 33 -25.14 0.52 34.59
C PRO A 33 -24.83 1.74 35.46
N LYS A 34 -24.62 1.48 36.76
CA LYS A 34 -24.02 2.43 37.72
C LYS A 34 -22.60 2.76 37.29
N GLN A 35 -22.30 4.04 37.13
CA GLN A 35 -20.93 4.55 37.05
C GLN A 35 -20.27 4.48 38.43
N THR A 36 -19.23 3.67 38.56
CA THR A 36 -18.26 3.75 39.65
C THR A 36 -16.92 4.17 39.06
N SER A 37 -16.50 5.39 39.37
CA SER A 37 -15.19 5.94 39.05
C SER A 37 -14.16 5.40 40.05
N ASP A 38 -13.41 4.37 39.66
CA ASP A 38 -12.24 3.91 40.41
C ASP A 38 -11.14 3.54 39.41
N THR A 39 -10.22 4.47 39.17
CA THR A 39 -9.19 4.39 38.10
C THR A 39 -7.82 3.92 38.59
N SER A 40 -7.67 3.47 39.85
CA SER A 40 -6.35 3.15 40.43
C SER A 40 -6.06 1.67 40.68
N LEU A 41 -6.90 0.73 40.24
CA LEU A 41 -6.75 -0.71 40.52
C LEU A 41 -6.57 -1.61 39.28
N THR A 42 -6.62 -1.08 38.05
CA THR A 42 -6.61 -1.91 36.83
C THR A 42 -5.22 -2.37 36.36
N GLU A 43 -4.13 -1.71 36.76
CA GLU A 43 -2.80 -2.07 36.23
C GLU A 43 -2.20 -3.34 36.86
N ARG A 44 -2.66 -3.79 38.03
CA ARG A 44 -2.03 -4.93 38.75
C ARG A 44 -2.54 -6.33 38.38
N ASN A 45 -3.61 -6.45 37.59
CA ASN A 45 -4.17 -7.77 37.22
C ASN A 45 -3.97 -8.19 35.75
N LEU A 46 -3.52 -7.29 34.88
CA LEU A 46 -3.43 -7.58 33.44
C LEU A 46 -2.17 -8.37 33.04
N SER A 47 -1.11 -8.32 33.84
CA SER A 47 0.08 -9.16 33.68
C SER A 47 -0.25 -10.66 33.79
N SER A 48 -1.37 -11.04 34.42
CA SER A 48 -1.81 -12.44 34.51
C SER A 48 -2.41 -12.98 33.20
N LEU A 49 -2.85 -12.11 32.29
CA LEU A 49 -3.46 -12.48 31.00
C LEU A 49 -2.46 -12.54 29.84
N GLY A 50 -1.17 -12.29 30.10
CA GLY A 50 -0.11 -12.37 29.09
C GLY A 50 -0.21 -11.29 28.00
N VAL A 51 -1.01 -10.24 28.18
CA VAL A 51 -1.09 -9.14 27.22
C VAL A 51 0.11 -8.21 27.43
N SER A 52 0.88 -7.99 26.37
CA SER A 52 2.00 -7.04 26.38
C SER A 52 1.49 -5.62 26.70
N PRO A 53 2.17 -4.85 27.59
CA PRO A 53 1.81 -3.45 27.86
C PRO A 53 1.76 -2.57 26.60
N ASN A 54 2.56 -2.89 25.58
CA ASN A 54 2.55 -2.19 24.30
C ASN A 54 1.24 -2.43 23.54
N LYS A 55 0.71 -3.65 23.57
CA LYS A 55 -0.53 -4.02 22.91
C LYS A 55 -1.74 -3.33 23.54
N GLU A 56 -1.82 -3.32 24.87
CA GLU A 56 -2.88 -2.60 25.58
C GLU A 56 -2.86 -1.09 25.29
N ARG A 57 -1.66 -0.52 25.17
CA ARG A 57 -1.51 0.89 24.85
C ARG A 57 -1.91 1.22 23.41
N ALA A 58 -1.49 0.39 22.45
CA ALA A 58 -1.92 0.49 21.06
C ALA A 58 -3.44 0.34 20.92
N ASP A 59 -4.07 -0.58 21.66
CA ASP A 59 -5.52 -0.75 21.76
C ASP A 59 -6.23 0.53 22.27
N ARG A 60 -5.71 1.17 23.32
CA ARG A 60 -6.26 2.46 23.79
C ARG A 60 -6.18 3.55 22.73
N ILE A 61 -5.01 3.74 22.10
CA ILE A 61 -4.86 4.75 21.03
C ILE A 61 -5.82 4.45 19.88
N TRP A 62 -5.89 3.18 19.47
CA TRP A 62 -6.79 2.75 18.42
C TRP A 62 -8.24 3.09 18.76
N ARG A 63 -8.74 2.68 19.92
CA ARG A 63 -10.14 2.92 20.32
C ARG A 63 -10.48 4.39 20.53
N ASP A 64 -9.58 5.14 21.17
CA ASP A 64 -9.91 6.48 21.66
C ASP A 64 -9.65 7.57 20.62
N GLN A 65 -8.70 7.35 19.70
CA GLN A 65 -8.22 8.41 18.79
C GLN A 65 -8.35 8.05 17.30
N ILE A 66 -8.39 6.76 16.94
CA ILE A 66 -8.35 6.35 15.52
C ILE A 66 -9.66 5.71 15.06
N PHE A 67 -10.28 4.90 15.92
CA PHE A 67 -11.45 4.13 15.59
C PHE A 67 -12.68 5.02 15.55
N ASP A 68 -13.25 5.18 14.35
CA ASP A 68 -14.55 5.81 14.17
C ASP A 68 -15.61 4.71 13.97
N PRO A 69 -16.53 4.49 14.93
CA PRO A 69 -17.57 3.48 14.80
C PRO A 69 -18.48 3.70 13.58
N MET A 70 -18.61 4.94 13.10
CA MET A 70 -19.42 5.29 11.91
C MET A 70 -18.75 4.83 10.60
N THR A 71 -17.46 4.54 10.61
CA THR A 71 -16.73 4.04 9.43
C THR A 71 -16.81 2.54 9.22
N ARG A 72 -17.53 1.80 10.07
CA ARG A 72 -17.85 0.38 9.83
C ARG A 72 -18.81 0.25 8.66
N ILE A 73 -18.28 0.29 7.45
CA ILE A 73 -18.97 -0.26 6.28
C ILE A 73 -18.86 -1.79 6.44
N PRO A 74 -19.98 -2.52 6.66
CA PRO A 74 -19.92 -3.98 6.73
C PRO A 74 -19.36 -4.51 5.40
N LEU A 75 -18.15 -5.06 5.43
CA LEU A 75 -17.49 -5.69 4.27
C LEU A 75 -18.33 -6.82 3.66
N THR A 76 -19.21 -7.42 4.45
CA THR A 76 -20.10 -8.53 4.08
C THR A 76 -21.30 -8.11 3.23
N GLU A 77 -21.63 -6.83 3.16
CA GLU A 77 -22.73 -6.32 2.32
C GLU A 77 -22.23 -5.67 1.02
N GLN A 78 -21.06 -6.07 0.54
CA GLN A 78 -20.68 -5.75 -0.84
C GLN A 78 -21.41 -6.71 -1.78
N PRO A 79 -22.42 -6.26 -2.55
CA PRO A 79 -23.12 -7.13 -3.48
C PRO A 79 -22.11 -7.78 -4.43
N LEU A 80 -22.24 -9.09 -4.63
CA LEU A 80 -21.56 -9.82 -5.70
C LEU A 80 -21.94 -9.12 -7.02
N LEU A 81 -20.99 -8.38 -7.59
CA LEU A 81 -21.18 -7.65 -8.84
C LEU A 81 -21.47 -8.64 -9.96
N THR A 82 -22.67 -8.57 -10.53
CA THR A 82 -23.00 -9.20 -11.80
C THR A 82 -22.35 -8.41 -12.95
N HIS A 83 -22.09 -9.09 -14.06
CA HIS A 83 -21.19 -8.72 -15.17
C HIS A 83 -21.42 -7.38 -15.91
N THR A 84 -22.34 -6.52 -15.49
CA THR A 84 -22.62 -5.23 -16.13
C THR A 84 -22.26 -4.11 -15.17
N ASP A 85 -21.08 -3.50 -15.35
CA ASP A 85 -20.92 -2.04 -15.45
C ASP A 85 -19.51 -1.56 -15.07
N VAL A 86 -18.71 -1.24 -16.11
CA VAL A 86 -17.57 -0.31 -15.97
C VAL A 86 -18.04 1.06 -15.47
N ALA A 87 -19.28 1.45 -15.80
CA ALA A 87 -19.93 2.66 -15.29
C ALA A 87 -20.14 2.64 -13.76
N TYR A 88 -20.34 1.46 -13.16
CA TYR A 88 -20.57 1.30 -11.73
C TYR A 88 -19.25 1.31 -10.93
N HIS A 89 -18.15 0.88 -11.54
CA HIS A 89 -16.81 1.12 -10.97
C HIS A 89 -16.49 2.62 -10.86
N SER A 90 -16.98 3.44 -11.81
CA SER A 90 -16.89 4.90 -11.74
C SER A 90 -17.76 5.49 -10.61
N LEU A 91 -18.90 4.85 -10.29
CA LEU A 91 -19.81 5.24 -9.20
C LEU A 91 -19.29 4.83 -7.81
N ARG A 92 -18.55 3.72 -7.69
CA ARG A 92 -17.89 3.30 -6.43
C ARG A 92 -16.78 4.25 -5.99
N CYS A 93 -16.23 5.02 -6.92
CA CYS A 93 -15.59 6.28 -6.57
C CYS A 93 -16.70 7.26 -6.17
N THR A 94 -17.27 7.07 -4.98
CA THR A 94 -18.16 8.06 -4.38
C THR A 94 -17.44 9.42 -4.40
N PHE A 95 -18.21 10.51 -4.41
CA PHE A 95 -17.72 11.87 -4.68
C PHE A 95 -16.42 12.28 -3.95
N HIS A 96 -16.14 11.71 -2.77
CA HIS A 96 -14.89 11.90 -2.02
C HIS A 96 -13.67 11.10 -2.53
N LEU A 97 -13.86 9.90 -3.08
CA LEU A 97 -12.76 9.06 -3.58
C LEU A 97 -12.22 9.53 -4.94
N GLN A 98 -13.03 10.22 -5.74
CA GLN A 98 -12.61 10.73 -7.05
C GLN A 98 -11.45 11.73 -6.96
N GLN A 99 -11.35 12.49 -5.86
CA GLN A 99 -10.31 13.52 -5.70
C GLN A 99 -8.89 12.94 -5.57
N GLY A 100 -8.74 11.63 -5.33
CA GLY A 100 -7.43 10.98 -5.25
C GLY A 100 -7.21 9.84 -6.25
N CYS A 101 -8.21 9.47 -7.06
CA CYS A 101 -8.04 8.42 -8.07
C CYS A 101 -7.01 8.81 -9.13
N ILE A 102 -6.17 7.86 -9.52
CA ILE A 102 -5.21 8.06 -10.61
C ILE A 102 -5.96 8.11 -11.95
N ASN A 103 -5.82 9.23 -12.65
CA ASN A 103 -6.23 9.38 -14.03
C ASN A 103 -5.14 8.84 -14.98
N LEU A 104 -5.48 7.79 -15.72
CA LEU A 104 -4.67 7.17 -16.77
C LEU A 104 -4.97 7.76 -18.16
N GLY A 105 -6.17 8.31 -18.32
CA GLY A 105 -6.66 8.93 -19.54
C GLY A 105 -6.10 10.34 -19.78
N SER A 106 -6.69 11.01 -20.77
CA SER A 106 -6.41 12.43 -21.03
C SER A 106 -7.24 13.32 -20.12
N PHE A 107 -6.89 14.62 -20.04
CA PHE A 107 -7.73 15.59 -19.33
C PHE A 107 -9.16 15.68 -19.90
N ARG A 108 -9.33 15.44 -21.21
CA ARG A 108 -10.65 15.51 -21.88
C ARG A 108 -11.48 14.25 -21.73
N LEU A 109 -10.83 13.10 -21.52
CA LEU A 109 -11.44 11.79 -21.37
C LEU A 109 -10.72 11.08 -20.22
N PRO A 110 -11.08 11.41 -18.96
CA PRO A 110 -10.44 10.81 -17.80
C PRO A 110 -10.79 9.33 -17.74
N VAL A 111 -9.77 8.52 -17.46
CA VAL A 111 -9.92 7.09 -17.21
C VAL A 111 -9.37 6.87 -15.81
N LEU A 112 -10.27 6.70 -14.84
CA LEU A 112 -9.91 6.62 -13.43
C LEU A 112 -9.71 5.16 -13.03
N TYR A 113 -8.59 4.89 -12.36
CA TYR A 113 -8.37 3.63 -11.66
C TYR A 113 -8.46 3.87 -10.15
N PRO A 114 -9.05 2.95 -9.34
CA PRO A 114 -9.11 3.05 -7.89
C PRO A 114 -7.74 2.81 -7.24
N ALA A 115 -6.84 3.76 -7.47
CA ALA A 115 -5.56 3.88 -6.82
C ALA A 115 -5.30 5.33 -6.43
N HIS A 116 -4.58 5.53 -5.33
CA HIS A 116 -4.35 6.83 -4.72
C HIS A 116 -2.87 7.01 -4.42
N ALA A 117 -2.29 8.10 -4.89
CA ALA A 117 -0.97 8.51 -4.47
C ALA A 117 -1.02 8.97 -3.01
N LEU A 118 -0.05 8.57 -2.20
CA LEU A 118 0.05 8.90 -0.78
C LEU A 118 1.26 9.79 -0.50
N PRO A 119 1.20 11.10 -0.79
CA PRO A 119 2.30 11.99 -0.49
C PRO A 119 2.49 12.24 1.01
N MET A 120 1.46 12.03 1.86
CA MET A 120 1.51 12.22 3.32
C MET A 120 1.94 13.64 3.76
N LYS A 121 1.38 14.66 3.09
CA LYS A 121 1.87 16.06 3.17
C LYS A 121 1.80 16.69 4.56
N ASN A 122 0.87 16.26 5.42
CA ASN A 122 0.64 16.85 6.74
C ASN A 122 1.34 16.08 7.88
N CYS A 123 2.29 15.19 7.56
CA CYS A 123 2.93 14.31 8.54
C CYS A 123 4.38 14.70 8.86
N ASP A 124 4.81 15.92 8.56
CA ASP A 124 6.18 16.41 8.80
C ASP A 124 7.29 15.54 8.17
N LEU A 125 6.98 14.81 7.10
CA LEU A 125 7.95 13.97 6.42
C LEU A 125 9.08 14.83 5.82
N PRO A 126 10.34 14.35 5.82
CA PRO A 126 11.46 15.07 5.21
C PRO A 126 11.30 15.23 3.68
N ARG A 127 10.41 14.45 3.05
CA ARG A 127 10.05 14.49 1.63
C ARG A 127 8.72 13.79 1.41
N ASP A 128 8.07 14.09 0.29
CA ASP A 128 6.88 13.35 -0.17
C ASP A 128 7.19 11.86 -0.33
N LEU A 129 6.24 11.04 0.11
CA LEU A 129 6.28 9.60 -0.02
C LEU A 129 5.85 9.19 -1.44
N LYS A 130 6.67 8.38 -2.12
CA LYS A 130 6.42 7.91 -3.50
C LYS A 130 5.72 6.56 -3.52
N ILE A 131 4.57 6.50 -2.86
CA ILE A 131 3.73 5.30 -2.80
C ILE A 131 2.39 5.56 -3.45
N THR A 132 1.91 4.59 -4.21
CA THR A 132 0.53 4.52 -4.70
C THR A 132 -0.11 3.28 -4.12
N LEU A 133 -1.25 3.45 -3.43
CA LEU A 133 -2.06 2.31 -3.02
C LEU A 133 -3.12 2.00 -4.05
N ALA A 134 -3.24 0.75 -4.44
CA ALA A 134 -4.20 0.28 -5.44
C ALA A 134 -5.09 -0.82 -4.88
N GLU A 135 -6.35 -0.87 -5.32
CA GLU A 135 -7.15 -2.09 -5.19
C GLU A 135 -6.56 -3.20 -6.07
N ARG A 136 -6.77 -4.46 -5.64
CA ARG A 136 -6.49 -5.64 -6.45
C ARG A 136 -7.13 -5.48 -7.84
N PRO A 137 -6.34 -5.62 -8.93
CA PRO A 137 -6.90 -5.77 -10.27
C PRO A 137 -7.97 -6.87 -10.31
N ARG A 138 -9.11 -6.62 -10.96
CA ARG A 138 -10.19 -7.59 -11.21
C ARG A 138 -10.27 -7.85 -12.72
N PRO A 139 -10.97 -8.91 -13.19
CA PRO A 139 -11.09 -9.17 -14.63
C PRO A 139 -11.51 -7.94 -15.47
N LEU A 140 -12.40 -7.09 -14.94
CA LEU A 140 -12.87 -5.87 -15.63
C LEU A 140 -11.94 -4.66 -15.49
N THR A 141 -11.02 -4.65 -14.53
CA THR A 141 -10.13 -3.51 -14.24
C THR A 141 -8.66 -3.82 -14.49
N LYS A 142 -8.36 -5.04 -14.92
CA LYS A 142 -7.01 -5.57 -15.14
C LYS A 142 -6.19 -4.71 -16.11
N ASP A 143 -6.77 -4.36 -17.26
CA ASP A 143 -6.08 -3.58 -18.28
C ASP A 143 -5.70 -2.19 -17.78
N LEU A 144 -6.59 -1.57 -17.00
CA LEU A 144 -6.33 -0.28 -16.37
C LEU A 144 -5.23 -0.39 -15.32
N PHE A 145 -5.20 -1.48 -14.55
CA PHE A 145 -4.12 -1.71 -13.60
C PHE A 145 -2.77 -1.91 -14.29
N LEU A 146 -2.72 -2.69 -15.37
CA LEU A 146 -1.51 -2.89 -16.16
C LEU A 146 -1.06 -1.57 -16.83
N GLU A 147 -2.00 -0.75 -17.29
CA GLU A 147 -1.69 0.61 -17.76
C GLU A 147 -1.13 1.50 -16.64
N LEU A 148 -1.67 1.43 -15.42
CA LEU A 148 -1.12 2.08 -14.24
C LEU A 148 0.35 1.65 -14.01
N LEU A 149 0.64 0.36 -14.08
CA LEU A 149 2.01 -0.14 -13.90
C LEU A 149 2.96 0.36 -14.98
N HIS A 150 2.55 0.31 -16.24
CA HIS A 150 3.34 0.85 -17.35
C HIS A 150 3.62 2.35 -17.15
N CYS A 151 2.58 3.12 -16.85
CA CYS A 151 2.61 4.58 -16.83
C CYS A 151 3.15 5.19 -15.53
N ARG A 152 3.04 4.54 -14.37
CA ARG A 152 3.30 5.17 -13.06
C ARG A 152 4.15 4.36 -12.09
N ALA A 153 4.24 3.04 -12.23
CA ALA A 153 5.01 2.24 -11.27
C ALA A 153 6.52 2.30 -11.56
N ASP A 154 7.37 2.33 -10.54
CA ASP A 154 8.78 1.92 -10.67
C ASP A 154 9.05 0.60 -9.93
N ALA A 155 8.13 0.18 -9.05
CA ALA A 155 8.10 -1.14 -8.43
C ALA A 155 6.65 -1.53 -8.09
N LEU A 156 6.43 -2.81 -7.81
CA LEU A 156 5.15 -3.36 -7.39
C LEU A 156 5.32 -4.17 -6.10
N VAL A 157 4.42 -4.00 -5.14
CA VAL A 157 4.35 -4.81 -3.93
C VAL A 157 2.96 -5.41 -3.80
N ILE A 158 2.91 -6.73 -3.64
CA ILE A 158 1.69 -7.52 -3.64
C ILE A 158 1.56 -8.19 -2.29
N LEU A 159 0.51 -7.81 -1.57
CA LEU A 159 0.22 -8.29 -0.23
C LEU A 159 -1.00 -9.21 -0.30
N GLU A 160 -0.91 -10.30 -1.05
CA GLU A 160 -1.98 -11.29 -1.28
C GLU A 160 -1.41 -12.70 -1.34
N ASN A 161 -2.20 -13.67 -0.90
CA ASN A 161 -1.76 -15.06 -0.75
C ASN A 161 -2.12 -15.94 -1.96
N ASP A 162 -2.46 -15.32 -3.09
CA ASP A 162 -3.03 -15.99 -4.27
C ASP A 162 -2.05 -15.86 -5.45
N SER A 163 -1.03 -16.72 -5.43
CA SER A 163 0.05 -16.74 -6.43
C SER A 163 -0.45 -17.18 -7.81
N ASP A 164 -1.38 -18.13 -7.86
CA ASP A 164 -2.01 -18.59 -9.10
C ASP A 164 -2.77 -17.46 -9.78
N TYR A 165 -3.56 -16.72 -9.01
CA TYR A 165 -4.24 -15.54 -9.53
C TYR A 165 -3.26 -14.52 -10.11
N PHE A 166 -2.10 -14.32 -9.46
CA PHE A 166 -1.09 -13.41 -9.94
C PHE A 166 -0.44 -13.87 -11.25
N ARG A 167 -0.18 -15.15 -11.46
CA ARG A 167 0.38 -15.63 -12.74
C ARG A 167 -0.60 -15.37 -13.90
N GLU A 168 -1.87 -15.73 -13.73
CA GLU A 168 -2.89 -15.57 -14.77
C GLU A 168 -3.23 -14.10 -15.08
N LEU A 169 -3.15 -13.24 -14.07
CA LEU A 169 -3.58 -11.86 -14.22
C LEU A 169 -2.55 -11.01 -14.98
N TYR A 170 -1.26 -11.29 -14.79
CA TYR A 170 -0.19 -10.42 -15.30
C TYR A 170 0.44 -10.91 -16.60
N GLU A 171 0.21 -12.16 -17.00
CA GLU A 171 0.45 -12.61 -18.37
C GLU A 171 -0.68 -12.12 -19.28
N HIS A 172 -0.57 -10.87 -19.73
CA HIS A 172 -1.62 -10.25 -20.51
C HIS A 172 -1.14 -9.26 -21.56
N GLU A 173 -1.92 -9.13 -22.62
CA GLU A 173 -1.73 -8.11 -23.64
C GLU A 173 -2.68 -6.94 -23.39
N VAL A 174 -2.14 -5.72 -23.41
CA VAL A 174 -2.92 -4.49 -23.20
C VAL A 174 -2.57 -3.46 -24.26
N ILE A 175 -3.59 -2.75 -24.74
CA ILE A 175 -3.43 -1.62 -25.66
C ILE A 175 -3.33 -0.33 -24.85
N ILE A 176 -2.15 0.29 -24.84
CA ILE A 176 -1.91 1.55 -24.14
C ILE A 176 -1.58 2.62 -25.18
N ARG A 177 -2.44 3.64 -25.28
CA ARG A 177 -2.27 4.77 -26.22
C ARG A 177 -2.04 4.33 -27.67
N GLY A 178 -2.79 3.32 -28.12
CA GLY A 178 -2.76 2.79 -29.49
C GLY A 178 -1.60 1.84 -29.79
N LYS A 179 -0.79 1.47 -28.79
CA LYS A 179 0.29 0.47 -28.92
C LYS A 179 -0.03 -0.76 -28.09
N SER A 180 0.26 -1.94 -28.62
CA SER A 180 0.09 -3.20 -27.90
C SER A 180 1.35 -3.55 -27.10
N TYR A 181 1.13 -3.92 -25.83
CA TYR A 181 2.17 -4.33 -24.90
C TYR A 181 1.83 -5.68 -24.29
N THR A 182 2.83 -6.54 -24.16
CA THR A 182 2.73 -7.82 -23.44
C THR A 182 3.41 -7.70 -22.09
N PHE A 183 2.70 -8.11 -21.05
CA PHE A 183 3.20 -8.25 -19.70
C PHE A 183 3.50 -9.73 -19.45
N SER A 184 4.62 -10.01 -18.82
CA SER A 184 5.02 -11.38 -18.47
C SER A 184 5.85 -11.38 -17.21
N ASN A 185 5.61 -12.36 -16.33
CA ASN A 185 6.46 -12.61 -15.19
C ASN A 185 7.25 -13.91 -15.45
N PRO A 186 8.58 -13.86 -15.60
CA PRO A 186 9.33 -15.03 -15.99
C PRO A 186 9.48 -16.07 -14.87
N ASP A 187 9.47 -15.67 -13.58
CA ASP A 187 10.04 -16.51 -12.52
C ASP A 187 9.34 -16.29 -11.17
N ILE A 188 8.24 -17.01 -10.92
CA ILE A 188 7.64 -17.11 -9.58
C ILE A 188 7.79 -18.56 -9.13
N LEU A 189 8.62 -18.77 -8.12
CA LEU A 189 9.15 -20.07 -7.72
C LEU A 189 8.84 -20.42 -6.26
N GLU A 190 8.57 -19.45 -5.39
CA GLU A 190 8.43 -19.68 -3.94
C GLU A 190 6.98 -19.54 -3.45
N GLU A 191 6.64 -20.29 -2.38
CA GLU A 191 5.28 -20.32 -1.80
C GLU A 191 5.20 -19.70 -0.38
N LYS A 192 6.29 -19.09 0.13
CA LYS A 192 6.35 -18.56 1.51
C LYS A 192 7.21 -17.30 1.61
N GLY A 193 6.91 -16.45 2.60
CA GLY A 193 7.69 -15.25 2.89
C GLY A 193 7.57 -14.17 1.82
N ILE A 194 8.65 -13.41 1.66
CA ILE A 194 8.79 -12.33 0.69
C ILE A 194 9.57 -12.84 -0.52
N GLU A 195 8.88 -13.04 -1.63
CA GLU A 195 9.49 -13.38 -2.90
C GLU A 195 9.82 -12.12 -3.69
N THR A 196 11.02 -12.06 -4.27
CA THR A 196 11.44 -10.99 -5.17
C THR A 196 11.48 -11.50 -6.60
N THR A 197 10.74 -10.85 -7.49
CA THR A 197 10.70 -11.18 -8.92
C THR A 197 10.61 -9.90 -9.76
N SER A 198 10.31 -10.02 -11.05
CA SER A 198 10.21 -8.88 -11.93
C SER A 198 9.13 -9.05 -13.00
N LEU A 199 8.43 -7.96 -13.33
CA LEU A 199 7.40 -7.92 -14.36
C LEU A 199 7.97 -7.25 -15.61
N GLU A 200 8.14 -8.04 -16.67
CA GLU A 200 8.62 -7.55 -17.96
C GLU A 200 7.47 -6.99 -18.78
N ILE A 201 7.69 -5.83 -19.39
CA ILE A 201 6.76 -5.19 -20.32
C ILE A 201 7.46 -5.04 -21.66
N LYS A 202 6.94 -5.71 -22.69
CA LYS A 202 7.47 -5.69 -24.06
C LYS A 202 6.46 -5.06 -25.03
N GLU A 203 6.96 -4.32 -26.02
CA GLU A 203 6.12 -3.82 -27.13
C GLU A 203 5.88 -4.98 -28.11
N LYS A 204 4.62 -5.38 -28.31
CA LYS A 204 4.27 -6.64 -28.99
C LYS A 204 4.85 -6.74 -30.41
N ASP A 205 4.73 -5.67 -31.19
CA ASP A 205 5.12 -5.66 -32.61
C ASP A 205 6.63 -5.82 -32.82
N THR A 206 7.43 -5.41 -31.84
CA THR A 206 8.91 -5.39 -31.95
C THR A 206 9.59 -6.41 -31.03
N GLY A 207 8.86 -6.97 -30.05
CA GLY A 207 9.42 -7.77 -28.97
C GLY A 207 10.37 -7.00 -28.04
N ARG A 208 10.52 -5.68 -28.21
CA ARG A 208 11.48 -4.87 -27.46
C ARG A 208 11.02 -4.74 -26.01
N LEU A 209 11.93 -5.03 -25.07
CA LEU A 209 11.74 -4.74 -23.66
C LEU A 209 11.64 -3.21 -23.45
N VAL A 210 10.48 -2.78 -22.96
CA VAL A 210 10.17 -1.38 -22.68
C VAL A 210 10.49 -1.05 -21.23
N LYS A 211 10.17 -1.98 -20.32
CA LYS A 211 10.30 -1.79 -18.88
C LYS A 211 10.44 -3.13 -18.18
N ASN A 212 11.22 -3.14 -17.10
CA ASN A 212 11.22 -4.23 -16.14
C ASN A 212 10.88 -3.65 -14.76
N ILE A 213 9.81 -4.13 -14.12
CA ILE A 213 9.33 -3.62 -12.84
C ILE A 213 9.70 -4.63 -11.75
N PRO A 214 10.55 -4.30 -10.76
CA PRO A 214 10.78 -5.17 -9.61
C PRO A 214 9.47 -5.39 -8.83
N VAL A 215 9.22 -6.63 -8.44
CA VAL A 215 8.02 -7.05 -7.71
C VAL A 215 8.44 -7.69 -6.40
N LEU A 216 7.83 -7.26 -5.29
CA LEU A 216 7.83 -8.00 -4.02
C LEU A 216 6.47 -8.67 -3.86
N PHE A 217 6.46 -9.98 -3.72
CA PHE A 217 5.26 -10.77 -3.50
C PHE A 217 5.28 -11.37 -2.10
N VAL A 218 4.25 -11.11 -1.30
CA VAL A 218 4.16 -11.55 0.10
C VAL A 218 3.08 -12.62 0.22
N HIS A 219 3.49 -13.88 0.36
CA HIS A 219 2.61 -15.05 0.24
C HIS A 219 1.73 -15.33 1.47
N ASP A 220 2.16 -14.89 2.66
CA ASP A 220 1.67 -15.39 3.94
C ASP A 220 1.16 -14.30 4.89
N TRP A 221 1.03 -13.07 4.41
CA TRP A 221 0.44 -12.00 5.21
C TRP A 221 -1.10 -11.98 5.11
N THR A 222 -1.78 -12.72 5.98
CA THR A 222 -3.25 -12.71 6.03
C THR A 222 -3.81 -11.39 6.59
N ASP A 223 -5.04 -11.00 6.19
CA ASP A 223 -5.68 -9.74 6.60
C ASP A 223 -5.87 -9.55 8.12
N MET A 224 -5.75 -10.62 8.91
CA MET A 224 -6.13 -10.66 10.34
C MET A 224 -4.98 -11.01 11.28
N LYS A 225 -3.77 -11.19 10.76
CA LYS A 225 -2.62 -11.61 11.55
C LYS A 225 -1.46 -10.66 11.37
N ASP A 226 -0.59 -10.68 12.38
CA ASP A 226 0.71 -10.05 12.32
C ASP A 226 1.59 -10.74 11.27
N TYR A 227 2.52 -9.98 10.72
CA TYR A 227 3.46 -10.49 9.74
C TYR A 227 4.87 -10.55 10.34
N HIS A 228 5.45 -11.74 10.38
CA HIS A 228 6.71 -11.98 11.08
C HIS A 228 7.90 -11.28 10.40
N ASP A 229 7.90 -11.17 9.08
CA ASP A 229 8.95 -10.49 8.31
C ASP A 229 8.60 -9.02 7.99
N PHE A 230 7.74 -8.40 8.81
CA PHE A 230 7.27 -7.04 8.55
C PHE A 230 8.39 -6.01 8.47
N ALA A 231 9.40 -6.10 9.35
CA ALA A 231 10.54 -5.19 9.31
C ALA A 231 11.37 -5.33 8.02
N GLU A 232 11.54 -6.56 7.54
CA GLU A 232 12.22 -6.83 6.27
C GLU A 232 11.42 -6.28 5.09
N LEU A 233 10.10 -6.53 5.06
CA LEU A 233 9.22 -6.00 4.02
C LEU A 233 9.24 -4.47 3.95
N VAL A 234 9.23 -3.79 5.11
CA VAL A 234 9.35 -2.33 5.18
C VAL A 234 10.69 -1.88 4.60
N SER A 235 11.79 -2.52 5.01
CA SER A 235 13.14 -2.20 4.52
C SER A 235 13.26 -2.35 3.00
N GLN A 236 12.85 -3.51 2.45
CA GLN A 236 12.91 -3.77 1.02
C GLN A 236 12.02 -2.79 0.23
N THR A 237 10.81 -2.52 0.71
CA THR A 237 9.89 -1.59 0.05
C THR A 237 10.40 -0.14 0.08
N LYS A 238 10.99 0.29 1.21
CA LYS A 238 11.61 1.61 1.36
C LYS A 238 12.77 1.80 0.39
N GLU A 239 13.59 0.78 0.15
CA GLU A 239 14.67 0.85 -0.83
C GLU A 239 14.15 0.95 -2.27
N LEU A 240 13.03 0.31 -2.61
CA LEU A 240 12.35 0.49 -3.90
C LEU A 240 11.77 1.91 -4.05
N GLU A 241 11.17 2.43 -2.98
CA GLU A 241 10.61 3.79 -2.92
C GLU A 241 11.69 4.86 -3.11
N LYS A 242 12.84 4.69 -2.45
CA LYS A 242 13.99 5.59 -2.57
C LYS A 242 14.54 5.66 -4.00
N LYS A 243 14.54 4.52 -4.71
CA LYS A 243 14.98 4.42 -6.12
C LYS A 243 13.95 4.92 -7.13
N SER A 244 12.69 5.11 -6.70
CA SER A 244 11.62 5.56 -7.59
C SER A 244 11.84 6.99 -8.09
N ARG A 245 11.54 7.23 -9.36
CA ARG A 245 11.63 8.55 -10.00
C ARG A 245 10.58 9.51 -9.45
N ARG A 246 10.76 10.81 -9.72
CA ARG A 246 9.88 11.87 -9.19
C ARG A 246 8.41 11.71 -9.60
N ASP A 247 8.15 11.22 -10.82
CA ASP A 247 6.82 11.05 -11.41
C ASP A 247 6.30 9.60 -11.30
N LYS A 248 7.01 8.75 -10.56
CA LYS A 248 6.73 7.32 -10.40
C LYS A 248 6.67 6.97 -8.93
N SER A 249 6.07 5.82 -8.65
CA SER A 249 5.90 5.34 -7.28
C SER A 249 6.07 3.83 -7.19
N VAL A 250 6.28 3.34 -5.98
CA VAL A 250 5.98 1.95 -5.65
C VAL A 250 4.47 1.79 -5.62
N VAL A 251 3.92 0.92 -6.46
CA VAL A 251 2.50 0.56 -6.38
C VAL A 251 2.36 -0.59 -5.40
N ILE A 252 1.56 -0.40 -4.35
CA ILE A 252 1.30 -1.41 -3.32
C ILE A 252 -0.18 -1.78 -3.44
N HIS A 253 -0.50 -3.06 -3.57
CA HIS A 253 -1.87 -3.52 -3.44
C HIS A 253 -2.01 -4.69 -2.47
N CYS A 254 -3.22 -4.79 -1.93
CA CYS A 254 -3.78 -5.98 -1.34
C CYS A 254 -5.19 -6.12 -1.94
N ASN A 255 -6.08 -6.91 -1.35
CA ASN A 255 -7.44 -7.05 -1.88
C ASN A 255 -8.16 -5.71 -2.09
N ALA A 256 -8.26 -4.88 -1.04
CA ALA A 256 -8.94 -3.58 -1.10
C ALA A 256 -7.99 -2.38 -1.27
N GLY A 257 -6.67 -2.58 -1.12
CA GLY A 257 -5.68 -1.51 -1.20
C GLY A 257 -5.75 -0.47 -0.07
N VAL A 258 -6.19 -0.86 1.14
CA VAL A 258 -6.36 0.05 2.29
C VAL A 258 -5.86 -0.51 3.63
N GLY A 259 -6.04 -1.81 3.88
CA GLY A 259 -5.64 -2.47 5.14
C GLY A 259 -4.13 -2.71 5.20
N ARG A 260 -3.67 -3.91 4.79
CA ARG A 260 -2.24 -4.28 4.73
C ARG A 260 -1.39 -3.25 3.98
N SER A 261 -1.88 -2.76 2.83
CA SER A 261 -1.18 -1.74 2.05
C SER A 261 -1.03 -0.42 2.80
N GLY A 262 -2.03 -0.03 3.59
CA GLY A 262 -1.97 1.17 4.43
C GLY A 262 -0.96 1.02 5.57
N VAL A 263 -0.93 -0.14 6.22
CA VAL A 263 0.06 -0.47 7.26
C VAL A 263 1.48 -0.37 6.73
N LEU A 264 1.76 -0.98 5.56
CA LEU A 264 3.09 -0.94 4.95
C LEU A 264 3.48 0.50 4.55
N ALA A 265 2.57 1.26 3.95
CA ALA A 265 2.83 2.66 3.59
C ALA A 265 3.10 3.54 4.82
N ALA A 266 2.32 3.37 5.90
CA ALA A 266 2.51 4.10 7.14
C ALA A 266 3.84 3.74 7.82
N ALA A 267 4.25 2.46 7.78
CA ALA A 267 5.54 2.04 8.32
C ALA A 267 6.73 2.66 7.57
N ILE A 268 6.66 2.75 6.23
CA ILE A 268 7.70 3.42 5.43
C ILE A 268 7.77 4.91 5.77
N ALA A 269 6.62 5.58 5.91
CA ALA A 269 6.56 6.97 6.33
C ALA A 269 7.11 7.18 7.75
N LEU A 270 6.82 6.25 8.66
CA LEU A 270 7.36 6.24 10.02
C LEU A 270 8.88 6.10 10.01
N ASP A 271 9.43 5.25 9.15
CA ASP A 271 10.86 5.06 8.97
C ASP A 271 11.56 6.35 8.48
N LEU A 272 10.91 7.14 7.62
CA LEU A 272 11.41 8.45 7.20
C LEU A 272 11.43 9.47 8.35
N LEU A 273 10.50 9.38 9.29
CA LEU A 273 10.48 10.22 10.48
C LEU A 273 11.59 9.85 11.46
N PHE A 274 11.84 8.55 11.67
CA PHE A 274 12.98 8.07 12.45
C PHE A 274 14.30 8.49 11.81
N ASP A 275 14.49 8.28 10.51
CA ASP A 275 15.70 8.68 9.78
C ASP A 275 15.99 10.19 9.90
N ALA A 276 14.92 11.00 9.96
CA ALA A 276 15.01 12.46 10.12
C ALA A 276 15.16 12.92 11.59
N GLY A 277 15.21 11.99 12.55
CA GLY A 277 15.29 12.29 13.98
C GLY A 277 14.06 13.00 14.53
N LYS A 278 12.89 12.83 13.88
CA LYS A 278 11.61 13.43 14.28
C LYS A 278 10.89 12.65 15.37
N ILE A 279 11.32 11.41 15.62
CA ILE A 279 10.77 10.54 16.65
C ILE A 279 11.95 10.03 17.49
N ASN A 280 12.02 10.46 18.73
CA ASN A 280 13.04 10.06 19.71
C ASN A 280 12.41 9.53 21.01
N THR A 281 11.11 9.73 21.18
CA THR A 281 10.36 9.34 22.36
C THR A 281 9.11 8.55 21.97
N ARG A 282 8.58 7.78 22.93
CA ARG A 282 7.32 7.07 22.75
C ARG A 282 6.14 8.01 22.45
N ALA A 283 6.08 9.19 23.09
CA ALA A 283 5.00 10.14 22.87
C ALA A 283 5.01 10.70 21.42
N GLU A 284 6.20 10.98 20.87
CA GLU A 284 6.33 11.41 19.47
C GLU A 284 5.96 10.29 18.49
N LEU A 285 6.29 9.03 18.82
CA LEU A 285 5.84 7.87 18.04
C LEU A 285 4.32 7.81 17.99
N GLU A 286 3.65 7.86 19.15
CA GLU A 286 2.19 7.79 19.24
C GLU A 286 1.50 8.90 18.43
N GLN A 287 1.95 10.14 18.60
CA GLN A 287 1.43 11.27 17.82
C GLN A 287 1.68 11.10 16.32
N SER A 288 2.83 10.56 15.93
CA SER A 288 3.14 10.32 14.51
C SER A 288 2.27 9.23 13.92
N LEU A 289 2.01 8.15 14.65
CA LEU A 289 1.11 7.07 14.22
C LEU A 289 -0.32 7.55 14.01
N ILE A 290 -0.84 8.39 14.92
CA ILE A 290 -2.16 9.00 14.78
C ILE A 290 -2.20 9.87 13.51
N ARG A 291 -1.26 10.80 13.37
CA ARG A 291 -1.20 11.71 12.21
C ARG A 291 -1.06 10.96 10.89
N LEU A 292 -0.20 9.95 10.81
CA LEU A 292 -0.02 9.11 9.62
C LEU A 292 -1.30 8.36 9.27
N THR A 293 -2.00 7.83 10.27
CA THR A 293 -3.25 7.08 10.06
C THR A 293 -4.37 8.01 9.59
N GLU A 294 -4.55 9.17 10.24
CA GLU A 294 -5.54 10.17 9.86
C GLU A 294 -5.28 10.72 8.46
N GLN A 295 -4.02 11.05 8.14
CA GLN A 295 -3.65 11.53 6.81
C GLN A 295 -3.89 10.46 5.75
N GLY A 296 -3.51 9.21 6.00
CA GLY A 296 -3.80 8.10 5.08
C GLY A 296 -5.30 7.90 4.87
N LYS A 297 -6.13 8.07 5.91
CA LYS A 297 -7.59 8.05 5.79
C LYS A 297 -8.13 9.18 4.92
N GLN A 298 -7.54 10.36 5.00
CA GLN A 298 -7.91 11.50 4.14
C GLN A 298 -7.50 11.28 2.69
N GLU A 299 -6.29 10.77 2.43
CA GLU A 299 -5.73 10.63 1.08
C GLU A 299 -6.27 9.40 0.33
N ARG A 300 -6.50 8.28 1.01
CA ARG A 300 -6.95 7.01 0.40
C ARG A 300 -8.40 6.64 0.71
N GLY A 301 -8.88 7.01 1.89
CA GLY A 301 -10.23 6.68 2.38
C GLY A 301 -10.24 6.02 3.76
N PRO A 302 -11.42 5.91 4.39
CA PRO A 302 -11.56 5.58 5.82
C PRO A 302 -11.04 4.19 6.21
N GLY A 303 -10.87 3.28 5.24
CA GLY A 303 -10.31 1.95 5.48
C GLY A 303 -8.78 1.89 5.60
N PHE A 304 -8.08 3.02 5.51
CA PHE A 304 -6.63 3.08 5.68
C PHE A 304 -6.24 2.64 7.09
N ILE A 305 -5.52 1.51 7.19
CA ILE A 305 -5.33 0.75 8.44
C ILE A 305 -6.70 0.43 9.05
N MET A 306 -7.25 -0.71 8.68
CA MET A 306 -8.67 -1.01 8.92
C MET A 306 -8.94 -1.67 10.26
N ARG A 307 -7.95 -2.39 10.80
CA ARG A 307 -8.11 -3.24 11.98
C ARG A 307 -7.17 -2.83 13.10
N GLN A 308 -7.57 -3.15 14.32
CA GLN A 308 -6.75 -2.95 15.50
C GLN A 308 -5.40 -3.67 15.42
N CYS A 309 -5.36 -4.96 15.07
CA CYS A 309 -4.10 -5.72 14.95
C CYS A 309 -3.14 -5.11 13.92
N GLN A 310 -3.67 -4.51 12.85
CA GLN A 310 -2.88 -3.79 11.86
C GLN A 310 -2.20 -2.54 12.44
N PHE A 311 -2.89 -1.82 13.32
CA PHE A 311 -2.31 -0.69 14.05
C PHE A 311 -1.35 -1.14 15.15
N GLU A 312 -1.67 -2.21 15.88
CA GLU A 312 -0.78 -2.82 16.88
C GLU A 312 0.57 -3.21 16.27
N MET A 313 0.56 -3.87 15.11
CA MET A 313 1.77 -4.23 14.36
C MET A 313 2.62 -3.02 13.99
N LEU A 314 1.98 -1.94 13.54
CA LEU A 314 2.67 -0.68 13.21
C LEU A 314 3.26 -0.02 14.46
N TYR A 315 2.54 -0.06 15.58
CA TYR A 315 3.01 0.45 16.87
C TYR A 315 4.20 -0.36 17.40
N GLU A 316 4.13 -1.69 17.36
CA GLU A 316 5.22 -2.57 17.77
C GLU A 316 6.47 -2.39 16.89
N TYR A 317 6.29 -2.21 15.58
CA TYR A 317 7.37 -1.83 14.67
C TYR A 317 8.02 -0.51 15.05
N GLY A 318 7.24 0.53 15.37
CA GLY A 318 7.78 1.80 15.83
C GLY A 318 8.50 1.70 17.19
N MET A 319 7.99 0.87 18.10
CA MET A 319 8.60 0.64 19.41
C MET A 319 9.94 -0.07 19.28
N SER A 320 10.07 -1.07 18.41
CA SER A 320 11.35 -1.74 18.19
C SER A 320 12.41 -0.77 17.65
N LYS A 321 12.01 0.19 16.80
CA LYS A 321 12.89 1.28 16.33
C LYS A 321 13.38 2.23 17.41
N LEU A 322 12.55 2.51 18.43
CA LEU A 322 12.97 3.31 19.59
C LEU A 322 13.97 2.57 20.49
N GLU A 323 13.86 1.25 20.55
CA GLU A 323 14.69 0.38 21.38
C GLU A 323 16.01 -0.01 20.71
N GLU A 324 16.09 0.08 19.37
CA GLU A 324 17.34 -0.09 18.64
C GLU A 324 18.39 0.89 19.21
N PRO A 325 19.50 0.38 19.78
CA PRO A 325 20.50 1.24 20.37
C PRO A 325 21.01 2.19 19.30
N THR A 326 20.80 3.49 19.50
CA THR A 326 21.27 4.51 18.55
C THR A 326 22.73 4.20 18.27
N PRO A 327 23.13 3.89 17.03
CA PRO A 327 24.48 3.42 16.73
C PRO A 327 25.43 4.45 17.32
N SER A 328 26.07 4.06 18.43
CA SER A 328 26.72 4.98 19.37
C SER A 328 27.57 5.90 18.52
N ALA A 329 27.22 7.19 18.48
CA ALA A 329 27.79 8.15 17.53
C ALA A 329 29.30 7.94 17.52
N SER A 330 29.75 7.19 16.50
CA SER A 330 31.11 6.69 16.43
C SER A 330 31.94 7.94 16.54
N LYS A 331 32.69 8.06 17.66
CA LYS A 331 33.52 9.21 17.96
C LYS A 331 34.22 9.55 16.67
N ARG A 332 33.74 10.59 15.98
CA ARG A 332 34.48 11.25 14.90
C ARG A 332 35.69 11.76 15.66
N LYS A 333 36.72 10.91 15.71
CA LYS A 333 38.03 11.25 16.21
C LYS A 333 38.46 12.34 15.27
N CYS A 334 38.19 13.59 15.65
CA CYS A 334 38.77 14.77 15.06
C CYS A 334 40.26 14.46 15.03
N ARG A 335 40.72 14.06 13.85
CA ARG A 335 42.13 13.80 13.61
C ARG A 335 42.70 15.20 13.54
N ASP A 336 43.08 15.71 14.70
CA ASP A 336 43.81 16.96 14.81
C ASP A 336 44.99 16.90 13.85
N GLY A 337 44.99 17.89 12.95
CA GLY A 337 45.97 18.03 11.90
C GLY A 337 47.37 18.20 12.49
N GLY A 338 48.14 17.12 12.48
CA GLY A 338 49.59 17.20 12.44
C GLY A 338 50.01 17.74 11.08
N LYS A 339 50.48 18.99 11.07
CA LYS A 339 51.27 19.58 9.97
C LYS A 339 52.50 18.70 9.69
N ALA A 340 52.64 18.23 8.46
CA ALA A 340 53.93 17.97 7.82
C ALA A 340 53.68 18.08 6.30
N GLU A 341 54.03 19.21 5.69
CA GLU A 341 55.33 19.50 5.08
C GLU A 341 55.30 19.16 3.59
N ALA A 342 55.51 20.21 2.79
CA ALA A 342 55.33 20.22 1.36
C ALA A 342 56.54 19.64 0.65
N THR A 343 56.30 18.73 -0.31
CA THR A 343 57.23 18.48 -1.41
C THR A 343 56.44 18.33 -2.72
N ALA A 344 56.96 18.98 -3.74
CA ALA A 344 56.30 19.35 -4.97
C ALA A 344 56.51 18.36 -6.12
N SER A 345 55.46 18.21 -6.96
CA SER A 345 55.47 17.98 -8.43
C SER A 345 56.10 16.67 -9.00
N PRO A 346 55.84 16.25 -10.27
CA PRO A 346 55.09 16.89 -11.37
C PRO A 346 54.06 16.00 -12.12
N THR A 347 53.06 16.69 -12.68
CA THR A 347 52.53 16.61 -14.06
C THR A 347 52.72 15.32 -14.87
N GLN A 348 51.63 14.58 -15.15
CA GLN A 348 51.44 13.88 -16.44
C GLN A 348 49.99 13.95 -16.93
N SER A 349 49.87 14.36 -18.18
CA SER A 349 48.68 14.63 -19.00
C SER A 349 47.92 13.34 -19.42
N PRO A 350 46.69 13.45 -19.97
CA PRO A 350 45.81 12.31 -20.18
C PRO A 350 46.08 11.58 -21.51
N ILE A 351 46.11 10.24 -21.47
CA ILE A 351 46.13 9.40 -22.66
C ILE A 351 44.70 9.27 -23.20
N ARG A 352 44.46 9.92 -24.34
CA ARG A 352 43.32 9.71 -25.23
C ARG A 352 43.58 8.45 -26.06
N THR A 353 42.78 7.41 -25.91
CA THR A 353 42.68 6.34 -26.92
C THR A 353 41.36 6.45 -27.67
N ARG A 354 41.50 6.58 -29.00
CA ARG A 354 40.45 6.67 -30.02
C ARG A 354 40.60 5.45 -30.93
N LYS A 355 39.47 4.98 -31.49
CA LYS A 355 39.26 3.95 -32.55
C LYS A 355 38.89 2.57 -32.00
N ARG A 356 37.99 1.79 -32.61
CA ARG A 356 37.57 1.75 -34.04
C ARG A 356 36.18 1.11 -34.16
N ARG A 357 35.28 1.72 -34.95
CA ARG A 357 34.17 1.01 -35.61
C ARG A 357 34.76 0.12 -36.69
N LEU A 358 34.34 -1.14 -36.75
CA LEU A 358 34.41 -1.97 -37.95
C LEU A 358 32.97 -2.14 -38.46
N GLN A 359 32.88 -2.11 -39.79
CA GLN A 359 31.69 -2.21 -40.62
C GLN A 359 31.07 -3.60 -40.56
#